data_AF-A0A7C1L1I7-F1
#
_entry.id   AF-A0A7C1L1I7-F1
#
_cell.length_a   1.000
_cell.length_b   1.000
_cell.length_c   1.000
_cell.angle_alpha   90.00
_cell.angle_beta   90.00
_cell.angle_gamma   90.00
#
_symmetry.space_group_name_H-M   'P 1'
#
loop_
_entity.id
_entity.type
_entity.pdbx_description
1 polymer ?
#
loop_
_entity_poly.entity_id
_entity_poly.type
_entity_poly.pdbx_seq_one_letter_code
_entity_poly.pdbx_strand_id
1 'polypeptide(L)'
;MKHNWENVIHEDVLKAIKKFEKENPDYPEPRNTYLVFNGEKYPAKHIRGIAYYIANGVQIKKSEFSGGEETARFFKKLRFEIEYKNMKLPLETSGIINKKPANMSVVHQKNALQKLLQKKFGIIETEKKFGWLKTPSKENLPHEYTDIYNGLRNHRNHSDFFKANFKLSCDFYFEDVNLIIEYDERQHFSLARKIALENYPKGITLGFSLRDWIIACESINAKDNDPPDRDEKRAFYDSVRDIEAFKHGYTLIRVKHGDYNWESEDAWKYIDTIFALDKKGGIQHKIASLINSRESSELLETFDWRSLELEFQRVRLNYIKWLFYFTPPVEEIYSGSGTGGSYEIFNSYFGRSFSLFPCGIGCVYAGGGKGCVGLPPECFKKNKDLEEETESIINTLPEFIRELRVNIKEQLELYNISLVWEMIQNYYWIKFGMHEYIFDISFDPNTADAEITEDTIRDYVIKSMYHKIDLSKKTPNKFSAQDIYKLLSNKFTWNRYAICSYDSGPLGWGKDGYVPFSVISKTIREYYRVYSCLLDDIYSNEEITSPEEEDNAVKDFAADSLKNLYDFKILYHKTPIADSNYYKDFLKHKQEIRELIIDTQGSINKVIEEEHLLLEKHHFIPK
;
A
#
# COMPACT_ATOMS: atom_id res chain seq x y z
N MET A 1 -26.24 15.50 40.77
CA MET A 1 -26.23 14.67 39.54
C MET A 1 -24.80 14.24 39.28
N LYS A 2 -24.54 12.96 38.97
CA LYS A 2 -23.24 12.55 38.43
C LYS A 2 -23.20 12.99 36.97
N HIS A 3 -22.36 13.96 36.66
CA HIS A 3 -22.12 14.37 35.28
C HIS A 3 -21.27 13.30 34.58
N ASN A 4 -21.57 12.97 33.32
CA ASN A 4 -20.93 11.90 32.56
C ASN A 4 -19.55 12.32 32.00
N TRP A 5 -18.66 12.73 32.91
CA TRP A 5 -17.29 13.13 32.54
C TRP A 5 -16.44 11.99 31.99
N GLU A 6 -16.86 10.74 32.23
CA GLU A 6 -16.19 9.52 31.73
C GLU A 6 -16.34 9.34 30.21
N ASN A 7 -17.34 9.97 29.60
CA ASN A 7 -17.57 9.94 28.15
C ASN A 7 -16.62 10.87 27.38
N VAL A 8 -15.97 11.81 28.07
CA VAL A 8 -15.09 12.78 27.40
C VAL A 8 -13.73 12.13 27.16
N ILE A 9 -13.37 11.98 25.89
CA ILE A 9 -12.09 11.37 25.47
C ILE A 9 -11.07 12.42 25.02
N HIS A 10 -9.86 11.97 24.69
CA HIS A 10 -8.76 12.86 24.28
C HIS A 10 -9.14 13.68 23.04
N GLU A 11 -9.78 13.06 22.03
CA GLU A 11 -10.24 13.74 20.81
C GLU A 11 -11.22 14.89 21.09
N ASP A 12 -12.11 14.76 22.08
CA ASP A 12 -13.09 15.80 22.41
C ASP A 12 -12.41 17.06 22.94
N VAL A 13 -11.32 16.89 23.69
CA VAL A 13 -10.50 18.01 24.17
C VAL A 13 -9.76 18.68 23.01
N LEU A 14 -9.23 17.92 22.04
CA LEU A 14 -8.61 18.49 20.84
C LEU A 14 -9.61 19.29 20.00
N LYS A 15 -10.82 18.75 19.80
CA LYS A 15 -11.91 19.47 19.13
C LYS A 15 -12.32 20.71 19.91
N ALA A 16 -12.31 20.65 21.24
CA ALA A 16 -12.61 21.80 22.10
C ALA A 16 -11.58 22.93 21.96
N ILE A 17 -10.29 22.60 21.87
CA ILE A 17 -9.21 23.58 21.62
C ILE A 17 -9.41 24.23 20.25
N LYS A 18 -9.60 23.43 19.18
CA LYS A 18 -9.85 23.97 17.83
C LYS A 18 -11.08 24.88 17.77
N LYS A 19 -12.16 24.49 18.45
CA LYS A 19 -13.39 25.28 18.53
C LYS A 19 -13.13 26.61 19.26
N PHE A 20 -12.39 26.56 20.36
CA PHE A 20 -12.00 27.74 21.13
C PHE A 20 -11.13 28.71 20.33
N GLU A 21 -10.15 28.21 19.56
CA GLU A 21 -9.31 29.02 18.67
C GLU A 21 -10.10 29.68 17.54
N LYS A 22 -11.05 28.93 16.95
CA LYS A 22 -11.89 29.41 15.86
C LYS A 22 -12.91 30.47 16.30
N GLU A 23 -13.55 30.25 17.45
CA GLU A 23 -14.61 31.12 17.94
C GLU A 23 -14.06 32.32 18.73
N ASN A 24 -12.81 32.24 19.18
CA ASN A 24 -12.13 33.22 20.04
C ASN A 24 -13.07 33.88 21.08
N PRO A 25 -13.80 33.07 21.88
CA PRO A 25 -14.88 33.58 22.70
C PRO A 25 -14.31 34.38 23.87
N ASP A 26 -14.97 35.48 24.25
CA ASP A 26 -14.58 36.25 25.42
C ASP A 26 -14.66 35.39 26.70
N TYR A 27 -13.57 35.32 27.47
CA TYR A 27 -13.50 34.48 28.66
C TYR A 27 -12.80 35.17 29.84
N PRO A 28 -13.21 34.87 31.09
CA PRO A 28 -12.51 35.38 32.25
C PRO A 28 -11.09 34.82 32.31
N GLU A 29 -10.11 35.68 32.54
CA GLU A 29 -8.70 35.32 32.73
C GLU A 29 -8.54 34.16 33.74
N PRO A 30 -7.90 33.04 33.34
CA PRO A 30 -7.66 31.92 34.23
C PRO A 30 -6.74 32.33 35.37
N ARG A 31 -7.12 32.00 36.61
CA ARG A 31 -6.36 32.45 37.79
C ARG A 31 -5.11 31.61 38.09
N ASN A 32 -5.12 30.32 37.77
CA ASN A 32 -4.08 29.39 38.22
C ASN A 32 -4.00 28.03 37.51
N THR A 33 -4.81 27.76 36.48
CA THR A 33 -4.86 26.44 35.82
C THR A 33 -4.96 26.61 34.32
N TYR A 34 -3.91 26.19 33.60
CA TYR A 34 -3.80 26.28 32.15
C TYR A 34 -3.60 24.90 31.54
N LEU A 35 -4.31 24.65 30.45
CA LEU A 35 -4.06 23.52 29.56
C LEU A 35 -2.94 23.93 28.61
N VAL A 36 -1.87 23.16 28.54
CA VAL A 36 -0.75 23.44 27.63
C VAL A 36 -0.86 22.52 26.43
N PHE A 37 -0.96 23.11 25.25
CA PHE A 37 -1.07 22.37 23.99
C PHE A 37 -0.27 23.09 22.91
N ASN A 38 0.64 22.38 22.24
CA ASN A 38 1.59 22.95 21.27
C ASN A 38 2.42 24.15 21.79
N GLY A 39 2.68 24.22 23.09
CA GLY A 39 3.42 25.32 23.72
C GLY A 39 2.56 26.53 24.11
N GLU A 40 1.29 26.57 23.68
CA GLU A 40 0.32 27.62 24.00
C GLU A 40 -0.49 27.28 25.26
N LYS A 41 -0.95 28.31 25.97
CA LYS A 41 -1.74 28.19 27.22
C LYS A 41 -3.21 28.50 26.97
N TYR A 42 -4.08 27.55 27.32
CA TYR A 42 -5.52 27.68 27.17
C TYR A 42 -6.23 27.69 28.53
N PRO A 43 -7.40 28.37 28.64
CA PRO A 43 -8.21 28.38 29.86
C PRO A 43 -8.78 26.99 30.17
N ALA A 44 -8.11 26.24 31.05
CA ALA A 44 -8.40 24.83 31.28
C ALA A 44 -9.88 24.56 31.62
N LYS A 45 -10.47 25.35 32.54
CA LYS A 45 -11.89 25.21 32.89
C LYS A 45 -12.82 25.44 31.70
N HIS A 46 -12.48 26.38 30.81
CA HIS A 46 -13.30 26.69 29.66
C HIS A 46 -13.24 25.56 28.62
N ILE A 47 -12.04 25.11 28.29
CA ILE A 47 -11.82 23.98 27.37
C ILE A 47 -12.54 22.72 27.89
N ARG A 48 -12.48 22.47 29.20
CA ARG A 48 -13.15 21.31 29.83
C ARG A 48 -14.67 21.34 29.62
N GLY A 49 -15.28 22.52 29.71
CA GLY A 49 -16.72 22.69 29.46
C GLY A 49 -17.10 22.48 28.00
N ILE A 50 -16.28 22.95 27.05
CA ILE A 50 -16.49 22.73 25.62
C ILE A 50 -16.34 21.24 25.29
N ALA A 51 -15.31 20.57 25.83
CA ALA A 51 -15.10 19.14 25.63
C ALA A 51 -16.28 18.31 26.14
N TYR A 52 -16.87 18.68 27.28
CA TYR A 52 -18.07 18.03 27.79
C TYR A 52 -19.27 18.15 26.84
N TYR A 53 -19.48 19.34 26.27
CA TYR A 53 -20.53 19.59 25.29
C TYR A 53 -20.31 18.76 24.01
N ILE A 54 -19.07 18.67 23.54
CA ILE A 54 -18.73 17.86 22.36
C ILE A 54 -19.03 16.37 22.60
N ALA A 55 -18.66 15.85 23.77
CA ALA A 55 -18.83 14.44 24.09
C ALA A 55 -20.29 14.04 24.39
N ASN A 56 -21.08 14.93 24.99
CA ASN A 56 -22.41 14.59 25.52
C ASN A 56 -23.56 15.34 24.84
N GLY A 57 -23.29 16.29 23.94
CA GLY A 57 -24.30 17.11 23.27
C GLY A 57 -25.04 18.12 24.18
N VAL A 58 -24.71 18.19 25.47
CA VAL A 58 -25.40 19.02 26.47
C VAL A 58 -24.43 20.00 27.12
N GLN A 59 -24.82 21.27 27.22
CA GLN A 59 -24.00 22.31 27.82
C GLN A 59 -24.06 22.24 29.36
N ILE A 60 -22.89 22.19 30.00
CA ILE A 60 -22.76 22.16 31.46
C ILE A 60 -22.55 23.56 32.02
N LYS A 61 -23.22 23.90 33.15
CA LYS A 61 -23.06 25.23 33.74
C LYS A 61 -21.68 25.36 34.38
N LYS A 62 -21.02 26.52 34.23
CA LYS A 62 -19.68 26.77 34.81
C LYS A 62 -19.63 26.66 36.35
N SER A 63 -20.77 26.71 37.03
CA SER A 63 -20.91 26.48 38.48
C SER A 63 -20.90 25.00 38.87
N GLU A 64 -21.11 24.09 37.93
CA GLU A 64 -21.28 22.65 38.18
C GLU A 64 -19.95 21.87 38.17
N PHE A 65 -18.84 22.53 37.86
CA PHE A 65 -17.50 21.93 37.90
C PHE A 65 -16.42 22.95 38.28
N SER A 66 -15.35 22.50 38.93
CA SER A 66 -14.32 23.39 39.48
C SER A 66 -13.13 23.57 38.52
N GLY A 67 -12.51 24.76 38.51
CA GLY A 67 -11.44 25.15 37.58
C GLY A 67 -10.01 24.99 38.10
N GLY A 68 -9.82 24.24 39.19
CA GLY A 68 -8.52 24.05 39.85
C GLY A 68 -8.00 22.63 39.70
N GLU A 69 -7.62 22.02 40.81
CA GLU A 69 -7.02 20.69 40.87
C GLU A 69 -7.88 19.60 40.19
N GLU A 70 -9.20 19.66 40.33
CA GLU A 70 -10.11 18.72 39.66
C GLU A 70 -10.00 18.78 38.13
N THR A 71 -9.88 19.99 37.57
CA THR A 71 -9.69 20.20 36.13
C THR A 71 -8.28 19.78 35.71
N ALA A 72 -7.27 20.03 36.54
CA ALA A 72 -5.92 19.55 36.29
C ALA A 72 -5.85 18.01 36.22
N ARG A 73 -6.48 17.31 37.18
CA ARG A 73 -6.55 15.84 37.17
C ARG A 73 -7.33 15.29 35.98
N PHE A 74 -8.43 15.96 35.60
CA PHE A 74 -9.23 15.58 34.43
C PHE A 74 -8.37 15.56 33.15
N PHE A 75 -7.64 16.64 32.87
CA PHE A 75 -6.81 16.72 31.67
C PHE A 75 -5.56 15.84 31.74
N LYS A 76 -4.97 15.67 32.93
CA LYS A 76 -3.90 14.69 33.15
C LYS A 76 -4.35 13.27 32.81
N LYS A 77 -5.56 12.86 33.20
CA LYS A 77 -6.13 11.54 32.87
C LYS A 77 -6.21 11.33 31.35
N LEU A 78 -6.51 12.41 30.62
CA LEU A 78 -6.58 12.43 29.16
C LEU A 78 -5.22 12.75 28.50
N ARG A 79 -4.10 12.64 29.24
CA ARG A 79 -2.72 12.82 28.74
C ARG A 79 -2.41 14.22 28.16
N PHE A 80 -3.04 15.26 28.69
CA PHE A 80 -2.65 16.65 28.37
C PHE A 80 -1.70 17.24 29.42
N GLU A 81 -0.78 18.09 28.96
CA GLU A 81 0.08 18.88 29.85
C GLU A 81 -0.74 19.99 30.53
N ILE A 82 -0.52 20.16 31.84
CA ILE A 82 -1.23 21.15 32.66
C ILE A 82 -0.22 21.95 33.47
N GLU A 83 -0.42 23.27 33.46
CA GLU A 83 0.23 24.19 34.38
C GLU A 83 -0.75 24.58 35.49
N TYR A 84 -0.41 24.27 36.74
CA TYR A 84 -1.23 24.58 37.91
C TYR A 84 -0.43 25.34 38.95
N LYS A 85 -0.91 26.50 39.40
CA LYS A 85 -0.22 27.38 40.37
C LYS A 85 1.24 27.67 39.99
N ASN A 86 1.51 27.97 38.71
CA ASN A 86 2.85 28.21 38.15
C ASN A 86 3.86 27.04 38.28
N MET A 87 3.37 25.83 38.61
CA MET A 87 4.16 24.60 38.56
C MET A 87 3.67 23.78 37.37
N LYS A 88 4.59 23.40 36.48
CA LYS A 88 4.33 22.33 35.50
C LYS A 88 4.17 21.04 36.29
N LEU A 89 2.95 20.53 36.34
CA LEU A 89 2.73 19.25 37.01
C LEU A 89 3.25 18.15 36.09
N PRO A 90 4.19 17.30 36.56
CA PRO A 90 4.62 16.13 35.80
C PRO A 90 3.42 15.26 35.43
N LEU A 91 3.45 14.63 34.26
CA LEU A 91 2.56 13.53 33.92
C LEU A 91 2.71 12.48 35.02
N GLU A 92 1.66 12.25 35.81
CA GLU A 92 1.65 11.16 36.78
C GLU A 92 1.61 9.84 36.01
N THR A 93 2.74 9.15 35.99
CA THR A 93 2.79 7.73 35.72
C THR A 93 2.11 7.01 36.88
N SER A 94 1.04 6.27 36.56
CA SER A 94 0.34 5.25 37.36
C SER A 94 -0.84 5.72 38.22
N GLY A 95 -2.06 5.42 37.73
CA GLY A 95 -3.30 5.55 38.48
C GLY A 95 -4.50 4.83 37.85
N ILE A 96 -4.29 3.76 37.07
CA ILE A 96 -5.31 2.71 36.95
C ILE A 96 -5.02 1.76 38.12
N ILE A 97 -6.06 1.47 38.90
CA ILE A 97 -6.04 0.52 40.00
C ILE A 97 -5.27 -0.74 39.56
N ASN A 98 -4.18 -1.00 40.29
CA ASN A 98 -3.49 -2.27 40.29
C ASN A 98 -4.50 -3.43 40.43
N LYS A 99 -4.80 -4.11 39.33
CA LYS A 99 -4.52 -5.54 39.34
C LYS A 99 -3.15 -5.67 38.70
N LYS A 100 -2.10 -5.90 39.51
CA LYS A 100 -0.86 -6.49 38.98
C LYS A 100 -1.28 -7.70 38.15
N PRO A 101 -1.02 -7.76 36.84
CA PRO A 101 -1.19 -9.01 36.13
C PRO A 101 -0.22 -10.00 36.78
N ALA A 102 -0.74 -11.14 37.23
CA ALA A 102 0.07 -12.22 37.75
C ALA A 102 1.13 -12.61 36.71
N ASN A 103 2.35 -12.98 37.16
CA ASN A 103 3.48 -13.53 36.39
C ASN A 103 3.16 -13.79 34.91
N MET A 104 3.23 -12.74 34.08
CA MET A 104 3.00 -12.88 32.65
C MET A 104 4.26 -13.46 32.05
N SER A 105 4.19 -14.67 31.52
CA SER A 105 5.31 -15.30 30.83
C SER A 105 5.71 -14.43 29.65
N VAL A 106 6.97 -13.97 29.62
CA VAL A 106 7.54 -13.21 28.51
C VAL A 106 7.29 -13.91 27.18
N VAL A 107 7.50 -15.23 27.16
CA VAL A 107 7.29 -16.06 25.96
C VAL A 107 5.83 -16.04 25.54
N HIS A 108 4.88 -16.18 26.47
CA HIS A 108 3.46 -16.16 26.12
C HIS A 108 3.02 -14.79 25.62
N GLN A 109 3.48 -13.72 26.26
CA GLN A 109 3.15 -12.35 25.87
C GLN A 109 3.74 -11.97 24.51
N LYS A 110 5.00 -12.33 24.25
CA LYS A 110 5.64 -12.12 22.94
C LYS A 110 4.95 -12.94 21.85
N ASN A 111 4.57 -14.19 22.13
CA ASN A 111 3.79 -15.03 21.21
C ASN A 111 2.37 -14.50 20.99
N ALA A 112 1.71 -13.99 22.03
CA ALA A 112 0.39 -13.40 21.92
C ALA A 112 0.43 -12.12 21.07
N LEU A 113 1.42 -11.26 21.30
CA LEU A 113 1.71 -10.10 20.46
C LEU A 113 1.99 -10.53 19.01
N GLN A 114 2.82 -11.55 18.79
CA GLN A 114 3.10 -12.09 17.45
C GLN A 114 1.82 -12.51 16.73
N LYS A 115 0.93 -13.27 17.39
CA LYS A 115 -0.35 -13.71 16.82
C LYS A 115 -1.26 -12.53 16.48
N LEU A 116 -1.32 -11.51 17.34
CA LEU A 116 -2.10 -10.31 17.08
C LEU A 116 -1.55 -9.53 15.88
N LEU A 117 -0.22 -9.36 15.81
CA LEU A 117 0.46 -8.72 14.70
C LEU A 117 0.24 -9.49 13.39
N GLN A 118 0.35 -10.82 13.39
CA GLN A 118 0.06 -11.68 12.24
C GLN A 118 -1.40 -11.54 11.78
N LYS A 119 -2.34 -11.53 12.72
CA LYS A 119 -3.75 -11.36 12.39
C LYS A 119 -4.04 -9.96 11.82
N LYS A 120 -3.23 -8.94 12.15
CA LYS A 120 -3.45 -7.55 11.73
C LYS A 120 -2.77 -7.24 10.39
N PHE A 121 -1.54 -7.73 10.23
CA PHE A 121 -0.66 -7.35 9.13
C PHE A 121 -0.32 -8.51 8.20
N GLY A 122 -0.86 -9.71 8.45
CA GLY A 122 -0.62 -10.89 7.63
C GLY A 122 0.71 -11.56 7.95
N ILE A 123 1.56 -11.72 6.93
CA ILE A 123 2.86 -12.39 7.10
C ILE A 123 3.80 -11.41 7.80
N ILE A 124 4.40 -11.88 8.89
CA ILE A 124 5.45 -11.15 9.60
C ILE A 124 6.67 -12.06 9.69
N GLU A 125 7.86 -11.48 9.55
CA GLU A 125 9.10 -12.21 9.78
C GLU A 125 9.55 -12.00 11.22
N THR A 126 9.97 -13.07 11.89
CA THR A 126 10.53 -13.03 13.24
C THR A 126 12.04 -13.26 13.18
N GLU A 127 12.79 -12.60 14.05
CA GLU A 127 14.26 -12.76 14.13
C GLU A 127 14.98 -12.47 12.80
N LYS A 128 14.41 -11.56 11.98
CA LYS A 128 14.96 -11.22 10.66
C LYS A 128 16.35 -10.60 10.81
N LYS A 129 17.30 -11.10 10.02
CA LYS A 129 18.66 -10.55 9.92
C LYS A 129 18.82 -9.82 8.60
N PHE A 130 19.23 -8.57 8.66
CA PHE A 130 19.57 -7.80 7.47
C PHE A 130 21.08 -7.77 7.23
N GLY A 131 21.48 -7.64 5.97
CA GLY A 131 22.91 -7.46 5.63
C GLY A 131 23.49 -6.14 6.18
N TRP A 132 22.64 -5.12 6.32
CA TRP A 132 22.98 -3.80 6.84
C TRP A 132 22.85 -3.69 8.36
N LEU A 133 22.03 -4.53 9.01
CA LEU A 133 21.80 -4.48 10.46
C LEU A 133 22.93 -5.20 11.20
N LYS A 134 24.07 -4.52 11.31
CA LYS A 134 25.27 -5.03 11.96
C LYS A 134 26.01 -3.92 12.72
N THR A 135 26.75 -4.32 13.75
CA THR A 135 27.57 -3.38 14.53
C THR A 135 28.71 -2.77 13.69
N PRO A 136 29.13 -1.54 13.97
CA PRO A 136 30.23 -0.89 13.25
C PRO A 136 31.59 -1.56 13.49
N SER A 137 32.59 -1.20 12.67
CA SER A 137 33.99 -1.56 12.91
C SER A 137 34.51 -0.85 14.18
N LYS A 138 35.42 -1.52 14.89
CA LYS A 138 36.13 -0.95 16.05
C LYS A 138 37.24 0.02 15.63
N GLU A 139 37.89 -0.22 14.50
CA GLU A 139 38.96 0.65 14.01
C GLU A 139 38.42 1.99 13.51
N ASN A 140 37.22 1.98 12.92
CA ASN A 140 36.58 3.16 12.33
C ASN A 140 35.14 3.31 12.86
N LEU A 141 35.01 3.65 14.13
CA LEU A 141 33.69 3.86 14.75
C LEU A 141 33.04 5.14 14.17
N PRO A 142 31.86 5.04 13.52
CA PRO A 142 31.17 6.21 12.98
C PRO A 142 30.77 7.20 14.07
N HIS A 143 30.71 8.49 13.73
CA HIS A 143 30.41 9.57 14.67
C HIS A 143 29.10 9.36 15.44
N GLU A 144 28.10 8.73 14.83
CA GLU A 144 26.80 8.47 15.44
C GLU A 144 26.86 7.47 16.62
N TYR A 145 27.94 6.71 16.72
CA TYR A 145 28.17 5.73 17.78
C TYR A 145 29.23 6.18 18.80
N THR A 146 30.01 7.21 18.49
CA THR A 146 31.14 7.65 19.30
C THR A 146 30.72 8.09 20.70
N ASP A 147 29.70 8.93 20.81
CA ASP A 147 29.23 9.43 22.11
C ASP A 147 28.58 8.33 22.96
N ILE A 148 27.84 7.43 22.31
CA ILE A 148 27.25 6.25 22.94
C ILE A 148 28.36 5.33 23.47
N TYR A 149 29.35 5.02 22.64
CA TYR A 149 30.49 4.18 23.02
C TYR A 149 31.27 4.78 24.19
N ASN A 150 31.59 6.07 24.13
CA ASN A 150 32.32 6.76 25.19
C ASN A 150 31.51 6.82 26.49
N GLY A 151 30.20 7.09 26.40
CA GLY A 151 29.30 7.08 27.55
C GLY A 151 29.25 5.71 28.25
N LEU A 152 29.05 4.65 27.47
CA LEU A 152 29.02 3.27 27.97
C LEU A 152 30.39 2.84 28.53
N ARG A 153 31.48 3.18 27.84
CA ARG A 153 32.84 2.89 28.30
C ARG A 153 33.13 3.55 29.64
N ASN A 154 32.78 4.83 29.80
CA ASN A 154 33.03 5.57 31.03
C ASN A 154 32.13 5.14 32.20
N HIS A 155 31.03 4.43 31.93
CA HIS A 155 30.12 3.97 32.98
C HIS A 155 30.79 2.98 33.95
N ARG A 156 31.51 1.97 33.41
CA ARG A 156 32.17 0.91 34.20
C ARG A 156 33.58 0.54 33.72
N ASN A 157 34.19 1.36 32.85
CA ASN A 157 35.51 1.16 32.26
C ASN A 157 35.64 -0.12 31.41
N HIS A 158 34.55 -0.56 30.78
CA HIS A 158 34.58 -1.65 29.80
C HIS A 158 34.70 -1.07 28.38
N SER A 159 35.69 -1.52 27.61
CA SER A 159 35.89 -1.05 26.22
C SER A 159 35.61 -2.10 25.16
N ASP A 160 35.39 -3.36 25.55
CA ASP A 160 35.27 -4.49 24.61
C ASP A 160 33.85 -5.10 24.54
N PHE A 161 32.84 -4.34 24.97
CA PHE A 161 31.46 -4.81 25.15
C PHE A 161 30.70 -5.14 23.86
N PHE A 162 31.27 -4.86 22.69
CA PHE A 162 30.64 -5.20 21.41
C PHE A 162 31.61 -5.92 20.46
N LYS A 163 31.07 -6.76 19.59
CA LYS A 163 31.80 -7.41 18.49
C LYS A 163 31.64 -6.55 17.24
N ALA A 164 32.70 -6.36 16.45
CA ALA A 164 32.62 -5.65 15.18
C ALA A 164 31.88 -6.47 14.12
N ASN A 165 31.13 -5.80 13.22
CA ASN A 165 30.39 -6.44 12.11
C ASN A 165 29.44 -7.58 12.53
N PHE A 166 28.99 -7.58 13.79
CA PHE A 166 28.10 -8.57 14.33
C PHE A 166 26.69 -8.33 13.82
N LYS A 167 26.11 -9.31 13.11
CA LYS A 167 24.75 -9.24 12.58
C LYS A 167 23.74 -9.34 13.72
N LEU A 168 22.84 -8.37 13.79
CA LEU A 168 21.73 -8.36 14.75
C LEU A 168 20.45 -8.83 14.05
N SER A 169 19.54 -9.41 14.83
CA SER A 169 18.16 -9.67 14.42
C SER A 169 17.22 -8.67 15.07
N CYS A 170 16.05 -8.50 14.47
CA CYS A 170 14.91 -7.84 15.09
C CYS A 170 13.80 -8.82 15.46
N ASP A 171 13.02 -8.50 16.49
CA ASP A 171 11.98 -9.39 16.99
C ASP A 171 10.86 -9.62 15.96
N PHE A 172 10.33 -8.53 15.39
CA PHE A 172 9.29 -8.57 14.37
C PHE A 172 9.59 -7.60 13.23
N TYR A 173 9.41 -8.05 12.00
CA TYR A 173 9.61 -7.28 10.78
C TYR A 173 8.40 -7.35 9.85
N PHE A 174 8.01 -6.18 9.31
CA PHE A 174 6.94 -6.00 8.34
C PHE A 174 7.51 -5.39 7.07
N GLU A 175 7.58 -6.21 6.02
CA GLU A 175 8.21 -5.87 4.75
C GLU A 175 7.48 -4.73 4.02
N ASP A 176 6.16 -4.80 3.94
CA ASP A 176 5.34 -3.89 3.15
C ASP A 176 5.45 -2.40 3.57
N VAL A 177 5.94 -2.11 4.78
CA VAL A 177 6.04 -0.75 5.32
C VAL A 177 7.42 -0.36 5.84
N ASN A 178 8.40 -1.26 5.79
CA ASN A 178 9.69 -1.08 6.46
C ASN A 178 9.53 -0.75 7.95
N LEU A 179 8.75 -1.56 8.66
CA LEU A 179 8.51 -1.43 10.10
C LEU A 179 9.21 -2.56 10.84
N ILE A 180 9.88 -2.20 11.93
CA ILE A 180 10.48 -3.10 12.90
C ILE A 180 9.82 -2.87 14.25
N ILE A 181 9.47 -3.94 14.95
CA ILE A 181 9.02 -3.88 16.35
C ILE A 181 9.98 -4.69 17.20
N GLU A 182 10.52 -4.06 18.23
CA GLU A 182 11.32 -4.71 19.28
C GLU A 182 10.48 -4.85 20.56
N TYR A 183 10.56 -6.02 21.20
CA TYR A 183 9.87 -6.31 22.44
C TYR A 183 10.86 -6.28 23.61
N ASP A 184 10.88 -5.15 24.32
CA ASP A 184 11.83 -4.88 25.38
C ASP A 184 11.43 -5.57 26.70
N GLU A 185 12.17 -6.60 27.06
CA GLU A 185 12.08 -7.24 28.37
C GLU A 185 12.72 -6.40 29.49
N ARG A 186 12.44 -6.76 30.74
CA ARG A 186 12.95 -6.05 31.94
C ARG A 186 14.46 -5.74 31.88
N GLN A 187 15.26 -6.67 31.37
CA GLN A 187 16.72 -6.56 31.26
C GLN A 187 17.21 -5.46 30.30
N HIS A 188 16.35 -4.94 29.43
CA HIS A 188 16.70 -3.82 28.54
C HIS A 188 16.67 -2.47 29.25
N PHE A 189 16.03 -2.37 30.43
CA PHE A 189 15.86 -1.11 31.17
C PHE A 189 16.93 -0.93 32.24
N SER A 190 18.20 -0.88 31.82
CA SER A 190 19.38 -0.71 32.67
C SER A 190 19.92 0.71 32.67
N LEU A 191 20.83 1.02 33.61
CA LEU A 191 21.54 2.30 33.62
C LEU A 191 22.41 2.49 32.36
N ALA A 192 23.01 1.41 31.84
CA ALA A 192 23.73 1.44 30.58
C ALA A 192 22.82 1.85 29.41
N ARG A 193 21.58 1.32 29.35
CA ARG A 193 20.61 1.71 28.31
C ARG A 193 20.23 3.19 28.42
N LYS A 194 20.02 3.71 29.62
CA LYS A 194 19.81 5.15 29.84
C LYS A 194 20.96 5.98 29.24
N ILE A 195 22.20 5.65 29.61
CA ILE A 195 23.39 6.36 29.13
C ILE A 195 23.45 6.33 27.61
N ALA A 196 23.15 5.19 26.99
CA ALA A 196 23.10 5.08 25.55
C ALA A 196 22.05 6.02 24.94
N LEU A 197 20.80 5.98 25.44
CA LEU A 197 19.70 6.83 24.96
C LEU A 197 19.98 8.33 25.08
N GLU A 198 20.62 8.76 26.18
CA GLU A 198 21.00 10.16 26.39
C GLU A 198 22.06 10.66 25.39
N ASN A 199 22.83 9.74 24.80
CA ASN A 199 23.86 10.03 23.80
C ASN A 199 23.42 9.74 22.37
N TYR A 200 22.11 9.61 22.11
CA TYR A 200 21.61 9.42 20.74
C TYR A 200 21.90 10.63 19.84
N PRO A 201 22.17 10.41 18.54
CA PRO A 201 22.38 11.50 17.58
C PRO A 201 21.18 12.44 17.51
N LYS A 202 21.39 13.75 17.57
CA LYS A 202 20.31 14.77 17.62
C LYS A 202 19.37 14.81 16.40
N GLY A 203 19.72 14.15 15.30
CA GLY A 203 18.93 14.10 14.06
C GLY A 203 18.20 12.78 13.81
N ILE A 204 18.26 11.81 14.74
CA ILE A 204 17.55 10.54 14.59
C ILE A 204 16.05 10.71 14.81
N THR A 205 15.24 10.09 13.95
CA THR A 205 13.79 9.95 14.17
C THR A 205 13.50 8.56 14.73
N LEU A 206 12.80 8.49 15.87
CA LEU A 206 12.50 7.25 16.57
C LEU A 206 10.98 7.02 16.59
N GLY A 207 10.55 5.78 16.42
CA GLY A 207 9.14 5.38 16.57
C GLY A 207 8.71 5.17 18.03
N PHE A 208 9.52 5.58 18.99
CA PHE A 208 9.22 5.49 20.42
C PHE A 208 9.72 6.73 21.17
N SER A 209 9.15 6.98 22.33
CA SER A 209 9.51 8.12 23.18
C SER A 209 10.83 7.87 23.88
N LEU A 210 11.90 8.56 23.44
CA LEU A 210 13.22 8.51 24.09
C LEU A 210 13.10 8.80 25.60
N ARG A 211 12.28 9.79 25.96
CA ARG A 211 12.05 10.20 27.36
C ARG A 211 11.38 9.10 28.17
N ASP A 212 10.36 8.43 27.64
CA ASP A 212 9.64 7.39 28.39
C ASP A 212 10.50 6.14 28.59
N TRP A 213 11.44 5.88 27.67
CA TRP A 213 12.42 4.81 27.82
C TRP A 213 13.51 5.17 28.83
N ILE A 214 13.99 6.41 28.85
CA ILE A 214 14.91 6.90 29.88
C ILE A 214 14.27 6.78 31.27
N ILE A 215 13.03 7.23 31.45
CA ILE A 215 12.30 7.12 32.73
C ILE A 215 12.08 5.64 33.11
N ALA A 216 11.81 4.77 32.13
CA ALA A 216 11.71 3.34 32.38
C ALA A 216 13.04 2.74 32.86
N CYS A 217 14.17 3.14 32.28
CA CYS A 217 15.49 2.72 32.74
C CYS A 217 15.78 3.18 34.18
N GLU A 218 15.40 4.42 34.54
CA GLU A 218 15.55 4.95 35.90
C GLU A 218 14.69 4.21 36.93
N SER A 219 13.44 3.92 36.56
CA SER A 219 12.47 3.29 37.47
C SER A 219 12.70 1.79 37.63
N ILE A 220 12.99 1.07 36.55
CA ILE A 220 13.22 -0.38 36.57
C ILE A 220 14.62 -0.69 37.09
N ASN A 221 15.63 0.10 36.68
CA ASN A 221 17.02 0.01 37.10
C ASN A 221 17.54 -1.44 37.08
N ALA A 222 17.30 -2.13 35.96
CA ALA A 222 17.76 -3.50 35.78
C ALA A 222 19.28 -3.55 35.80
N LYS A 223 19.82 -4.64 36.34
CA LYS A 223 21.26 -4.89 36.45
C LYS A 223 21.54 -6.34 36.13
N ASP A 224 22.38 -6.56 35.15
CA ASP A 224 22.87 -7.87 34.76
C ASP A 224 24.37 -7.75 34.46
N ASN A 225 25.17 -8.26 35.39
CA ASN A 225 26.62 -8.10 35.42
C ASN A 225 27.36 -9.40 35.11
N ASP A 226 26.71 -10.38 34.50
CA ASP A 226 27.36 -11.63 34.11
C ASP A 226 27.13 -11.98 32.64
N PRO A 227 28.05 -11.68 31.70
CA PRO A 227 29.38 -11.12 31.96
C PRO A 227 29.33 -9.66 32.42
N PRO A 228 30.42 -9.13 33.02
CA PRO A 228 30.46 -7.79 33.63
C PRO A 228 29.96 -6.63 32.75
N ASP A 229 30.08 -6.79 31.44
CA ASP A 229 29.76 -5.81 30.41
C ASP A 229 28.42 -6.07 29.69
N ARG A 230 27.60 -6.99 30.21
CA ARG A 230 26.39 -7.44 29.51
C ARG A 230 25.37 -6.32 29.31
N ASP A 231 25.21 -5.43 30.27
CA ASP A 231 24.31 -4.29 30.14
C ASP A 231 24.81 -3.27 29.10
N GLU A 232 26.11 -2.98 29.03
CA GLU A 232 26.71 -2.14 27.97
C GLU A 232 26.51 -2.78 26.60
N LYS A 233 26.74 -4.10 26.51
CA LYS A 233 26.54 -4.85 25.28
C LYS A 233 25.11 -4.79 24.78
N ARG A 234 24.13 -5.05 25.64
CA ARG A 234 22.70 -4.94 25.30
C ARG A 234 22.36 -3.51 24.89
N ALA A 235 22.76 -2.53 25.69
CA ALA A 235 22.51 -1.12 25.43
C ALA A 235 23.07 -0.67 24.07
N PHE A 236 24.31 -1.08 23.73
CA PHE A 236 24.95 -0.76 22.47
C PHE A 236 24.26 -1.43 21.28
N TYR A 237 23.91 -2.73 21.39
CA TYR A 237 23.21 -3.44 20.32
C TYR A 237 21.82 -2.86 20.05
N ASP A 238 21.09 -2.48 21.09
CA ASP A 238 19.81 -1.80 20.93
C ASP A 238 19.95 -0.42 20.27
N SER A 239 21.03 0.32 20.58
CA SER A 239 21.34 1.57 19.88
C SER A 239 21.66 1.35 18.41
N VAL A 240 22.42 0.30 18.08
CA VAL A 240 22.71 -0.07 16.69
C VAL A 240 21.40 -0.40 15.94
N ARG A 241 20.47 -1.13 16.55
CA ARG A 241 19.16 -1.39 15.91
C ARG A 241 18.41 -0.10 15.61
N ASP A 242 18.32 0.80 16.58
CA ASP A 242 17.57 2.05 16.42
C ASP A 242 18.21 2.95 15.36
N ILE A 243 19.54 3.12 15.38
CA ILE A 243 20.28 3.98 14.46
C ILE A 243 20.32 3.40 13.04
N GLU A 244 20.63 2.11 12.88
CA GLU A 244 20.71 1.48 11.56
C GLU A 244 19.33 1.39 10.90
N ALA A 245 18.26 1.13 11.67
CA ALA A 245 16.90 1.16 11.15
C ALA A 245 16.58 2.53 10.55
N PHE A 246 16.85 3.61 11.29
CA PHE A 246 16.64 4.97 10.79
C PHE A 246 17.47 5.27 9.54
N LYS A 247 18.77 4.95 9.55
CA LYS A 247 19.67 5.17 8.40
C LYS A 247 19.21 4.49 7.12
N HIS A 248 18.57 3.32 7.26
CA HIS A 248 18.08 2.53 6.13
C HIS A 248 16.61 2.79 5.78
N GLY A 249 15.98 3.80 6.39
CA GLY A 249 14.61 4.23 6.10
C GLY A 249 13.53 3.33 6.72
N TYR A 250 13.88 2.60 7.78
CA TYR A 250 12.94 1.80 8.57
C TYR A 250 12.45 2.59 9.77
N THR A 251 11.19 2.37 10.10
CA THR A 251 10.63 2.78 11.38
C THR A 251 10.88 1.67 12.39
N LEU A 252 11.44 2.01 13.54
CA LEU A 252 11.56 1.07 14.67
C LEU A 252 10.72 1.56 15.84
N ILE A 253 9.78 0.72 16.27
CA ILE A 253 8.94 0.92 17.45
C ILE A 253 9.39 -0.07 18.53
N ARG A 254 9.38 0.37 19.79
CA ARG A 254 9.68 -0.48 20.95
C ARG A 254 8.43 -0.67 21.80
N VAL A 255 8.23 -1.88 22.30
CA VAL A 255 7.12 -2.25 23.19
C VAL A 255 7.69 -2.81 24.47
N LYS A 256 7.31 -2.29 25.63
CA LYS A 256 7.83 -2.78 26.91
C LYS A 256 7.04 -3.99 27.39
N HIS A 257 7.73 -5.00 27.87
CA HIS A 257 7.11 -6.10 28.58
C HIS A 257 6.42 -5.59 29.85
N GLY A 258 5.16 -5.97 30.05
CA GLY A 258 4.37 -5.60 31.22
C GLY A 258 3.59 -4.29 31.08
N ASP A 259 3.78 -3.50 30.01
CA ASP A 259 2.97 -2.31 29.74
C ASP A 259 1.52 -2.67 29.39
N TYR A 260 1.31 -3.86 28.82
CA TYR A 260 0.00 -4.38 28.45
C TYR A 260 -0.04 -5.91 28.50
N ASN A 261 -1.23 -6.48 28.73
CA ASN A 261 -1.46 -7.92 28.66
C ASN A 261 -1.93 -8.31 27.26
N TRP A 262 -1.04 -8.83 26.43
CA TRP A 262 -1.31 -9.20 25.04
C TRP A 262 -2.23 -10.41 24.87
N GLU A 263 -2.54 -11.13 25.95
CA GLU A 263 -3.51 -12.22 25.95
C GLU A 263 -4.94 -11.72 26.23
N SER A 264 -5.14 -10.42 26.50
CA SER A 264 -6.47 -9.88 26.75
C SER A 264 -7.30 -9.75 25.46
N GLU A 265 -8.62 -9.85 25.60
CA GLU A 265 -9.56 -9.74 24.47
C GLU A 265 -9.53 -8.35 23.81
N ASP A 266 -9.17 -7.31 24.57
CA ASP A 266 -9.10 -5.91 24.11
C ASP A 266 -7.72 -5.52 23.56
N ALA A 267 -6.76 -6.45 23.50
CA ALA A 267 -5.38 -6.18 23.05
C ALA A 267 -5.29 -5.54 21.67
N TRP A 268 -6.25 -5.83 20.80
CA TRP A 268 -6.43 -5.18 19.49
C TRP A 268 -6.47 -3.66 19.56
N LYS A 269 -7.20 -3.11 20.54
CA LYS A 269 -7.35 -1.65 20.69
C LYS A 269 -6.04 -1.00 21.10
N TYR A 270 -5.23 -1.70 21.87
CA TYR A 270 -3.95 -1.18 22.35
C TYR A 270 -2.88 -1.17 21.25
N ILE A 271 -2.91 -2.14 20.33
CA ILE A 271 -2.07 -2.13 19.13
C ILE A 271 -2.24 -0.83 18.34
N ASP A 272 -3.49 -0.38 18.13
CA ASP A 272 -3.77 0.86 17.41
C ASP A 272 -3.16 2.09 18.12
N THR A 273 -3.11 2.08 19.46
CA THR A 273 -2.49 3.15 20.23
C THR A 273 -0.96 3.18 20.14
N ILE A 274 -0.30 2.02 20.06
CA ILE A 274 1.17 1.94 19.86
C ILE A 274 1.56 2.61 18.54
N PHE A 275 0.72 2.42 17.53
CA PHE A 275 0.94 2.99 16.21
C PHE A 275 0.46 4.44 16.05
N ALA A 276 -0.30 4.96 17.00
CA ALA A 276 -0.76 6.35 17.03
C ALA A 276 0.24 7.34 17.68
N LEU A 277 1.31 6.86 18.33
CA LEU A 277 2.18 7.67 19.21
C LEU A 277 3.27 8.50 18.51
N ASP A 278 3.44 8.43 17.18
CA ASP A 278 4.40 9.29 16.48
C ASP A 278 3.71 10.36 15.62
N LYS A 279 3.58 11.56 16.18
CA LYS A 279 3.11 12.77 15.48
C LYS A 279 4.25 13.57 14.81
N LYS A 280 5.50 13.08 14.80
CA LYS A 280 6.62 13.80 14.17
C LYS A 280 7.44 13.00 13.15
N GLY A 281 7.34 11.68 13.09
CA GLY A 281 7.76 10.87 11.94
C GLY A 281 6.54 10.47 11.10
N GLY A 282 6.67 10.37 9.78
CA GLY A 282 5.62 9.97 8.82
C GLY A 282 5.06 8.54 8.97
N ILE A 283 4.93 8.06 10.20
CA ILE A 283 4.61 6.70 10.62
C ILE A 283 3.09 6.52 10.77
N GLN A 284 2.34 7.52 11.24
CA GLN A 284 0.86 7.46 11.18
C GLN A 284 0.36 7.25 9.75
N HIS A 285 1.04 7.81 8.74
CA HIS A 285 0.66 7.66 7.33
C HIS A 285 0.94 6.28 6.74
N LYS A 286 2.01 5.60 7.17
CA LYS A 286 2.35 4.24 6.74
C LYS A 286 1.61 3.17 7.56
N ILE A 287 1.28 3.46 8.81
CA ILE A 287 0.60 2.51 9.68
C ILE A 287 -0.93 2.64 9.60
N ALA A 288 -1.52 3.82 9.39
CA ALA A 288 -2.94 3.95 9.00
C ALA A 288 -3.24 3.15 7.71
N SER A 289 -2.29 3.17 6.80
CA SER A 289 -2.27 2.40 5.56
C SER A 289 -2.31 0.87 5.74
N LEU A 290 -1.81 0.37 6.88
CA LEU A 290 -1.75 -1.05 7.24
C LEU A 290 -2.80 -1.49 8.27
N ILE A 291 -3.18 -0.59 9.18
CA ILE A 291 -4.28 -0.78 10.13
C ILE A 291 -5.57 -1.08 9.35
N ASN A 292 -5.68 -0.55 8.14
CA ASN A 292 -6.78 -0.78 7.25
C ASN A 292 -6.71 -2.13 6.50
N SER A 293 -6.02 -3.20 6.90
CA SER A 293 -6.16 -4.46 6.12
C SER A 293 -7.58 -5.08 6.15
N ARG A 294 -8.41 -4.70 7.14
CA ARG A 294 -9.87 -4.98 7.17
C ARG A 294 -10.71 -3.80 6.66
N GLU A 295 -10.35 -2.57 7.03
CA GLU A 295 -11.04 -1.36 6.53
C GLU A 295 -10.74 -1.08 5.05
N SER A 296 -9.58 -1.46 4.50
CA SER A 296 -9.21 -1.36 3.08
C SER A 296 -9.93 -2.40 2.24
N SER A 297 -10.36 -3.54 2.80
CA SER A 297 -11.31 -4.43 2.12
C SER A 297 -12.65 -3.72 1.98
N GLU A 298 -13.19 -3.18 3.07
CA GLU A 298 -14.45 -2.42 3.09
C GLU A 298 -14.37 -1.05 2.36
N LEU A 299 -13.18 -0.45 2.25
CA LEU A 299 -12.91 0.82 1.54
C LEU A 299 -12.49 0.58 0.07
N LEU A 300 -12.00 -0.61 -0.29
CA LEU A 300 -11.91 -1.04 -1.69
C LEU A 300 -13.31 -1.32 -2.23
N GLU A 301 -14.22 -1.82 -1.39
CA GLU A 301 -15.65 -2.01 -1.70
C GLU A 301 -16.39 -0.69 -1.97
N THR A 302 -15.85 0.50 -1.67
CA THR A 302 -16.53 1.77 -1.99
C THR A 302 -16.52 2.10 -3.48
N PHE A 303 -15.65 1.46 -4.26
CA PHE A 303 -15.60 1.63 -5.70
C PHE A 303 -15.97 0.32 -6.39
N ASP A 304 -16.80 0.39 -7.42
CA ASP A 304 -17.24 -0.76 -8.20
C ASP A 304 -16.14 -1.27 -9.15
N TRP A 305 -15.13 -1.91 -8.56
CA TRP A 305 -14.02 -2.53 -9.28
C TRP A 305 -14.47 -3.62 -10.24
N ARG A 306 -15.55 -4.32 -9.89
CA ARG A 306 -16.04 -5.45 -10.67
C ARG A 306 -16.64 -4.99 -11.98
N SER A 307 -17.48 -3.96 -11.96
CA SER A 307 -17.99 -3.36 -13.20
C SER A 307 -16.85 -2.74 -14.04
N LEU A 308 -15.89 -2.06 -13.40
CA LEU A 308 -14.73 -1.52 -14.13
C LEU A 308 -13.91 -2.63 -14.81
N GLU A 309 -13.67 -3.76 -14.14
CA GLU A 309 -12.99 -4.92 -14.71
C GLU A 309 -13.71 -5.40 -15.97
N LEU A 310 -15.02 -5.63 -15.90
CA LEU A 310 -15.80 -6.11 -17.04
C LEU A 310 -15.89 -5.10 -18.18
N GLU A 311 -15.98 -3.80 -17.90
CA GLU A 311 -15.97 -2.76 -18.94
C GLU A 311 -14.64 -2.73 -19.70
N PHE A 312 -13.50 -2.92 -19.03
CA PHE A 312 -12.22 -3.10 -19.73
C PHE A 312 -12.17 -4.38 -20.57
N GLN A 313 -12.82 -5.48 -20.14
CA GLN A 313 -12.93 -6.68 -20.97
C GLN A 313 -13.87 -6.46 -22.16
N ARG A 314 -14.94 -5.68 -22.00
CA ARG A 314 -15.85 -5.30 -23.09
C ARG A 314 -15.16 -4.47 -24.14
N VAL A 315 -14.26 -3.56 -23.75
CA VAL A 315 -13.37 -2.86 -24.69
C VAL A 315 -12.60 -3.86 -25.57
N ARG A 316 -11.94 -4.84 -24.96
CA ARG A 316 -11.17 -5.88 -25.69
C ARG A 316 -12.07 -6.73 -26.59
N LEU A 317 -13.23 -7.15 -26.10
CA LEU A 317 -14.17 -7.97 -26.88
C LEU A 317 -14.81 -7.17 -28.03
N ASN A 318 -15.18 -5.92 -27.80
CA ASN A 318 -15.74 -5.01 -28.78
C ASN A 318 -14.76 -4.73 -29.93
N TYR A 319 -13.47 -4.61 -29.59
CA TYR A 319 -12.39 -4.57 -30.59
C TYR A 319 -12.41 -5.80 -31.51
N ILE A 320 -12.46 -7.02 -30.96
CA ILE A 320 -12.52 -8.27 -31.76
C ILE A 320 -13.79 -8.31 -32.62
N LYS A 321 -14.93 -7.87 -32.08
CA LYS A 321 -16.20 -7.80 -32.81
C LYS A 321 -16.14 -6.83 -34.00
N TRP A 322 -15.56 -5.65 -33.83
CA TRP A 322 -15.36 -4.70 -34.92
C TRP A 322 -14.42 -5.25 -35.99
N LEU A 323 -13.32 -5.91 -35.60
CA LEU A 323 -12.43 -6.59 -36.54
C LEU A 323 -13.18 -7.65 -37.35
N PHE A 324 -13.97 -8.50 -36.67
CA PHE A 324 -14.78 -9.51 -37.32
C PHE A 324 -15.79 -8.90 -38.30
N TYR A 325 -16.47 -7.84 -37.86
CA TYR A 325 -17.53 -7.22 -38.65
C TYR A 325 -16.99 -6.47 -39.88
N PHE A 326 -15.89 -5.73 -39.74
CA PHE A 326 -15.34 -4.95 -40.85
C PHE A 326 -14.64 -5.80 -41.90
N THR A 327 -13.92 -6.86 -41.50
CA THR A 327 -13.11 -7.69 -42.41
C THR A 327 -12.44 -6.84 -43.54
N PRO A 328 -11.65 -5.78 -43.22
CA PRO A 328 -11.22 -4.81 -44.22
C PRO A 328 -10.48 -5.48 -45.40
N PRO A 329 -10.69 -5.04 -46.65
CA PRO A 329 -9.98 -5.57 -47.80
C PRO A 329 -8.47 -5.38 -47.63
N VAL A 330 -7.70 -6.43 -47.91
CA VAL A 330 -6.24 -6.44 -47.69
C VAL A 330 -5.56 -5.27 -48.44
N GLU A 331 -6.07 -4.92 -49.62
CA GLU A 331 -5.64 -3.81 -50.49
C GLU A 331 -5.73 -2.41 -49.84
N GLU A 332 -6.76 -2.17 -49.02
CA GLU A 332 -6.96 -0.88 -48.33
C GLU A 332 -6.03 -0.76 -47.12
N ILE A 333 -5.66 -1.88 -46.51
CA ILE A 333 -4.68 -1.97 -45.42
C ILE A 333 -3.26 -1.74 -45.98
N TYR A 334 -3.00 -2.22 -47.21
CA TYR A 334 -1.72 -2.04 -47.91
C TYR A 334 -1.40 -0.58 -48.24
N SER A 335 -2.40 0.24 -48.58
CA SER A 335 -2.20 1.64 -49.01
C SER A 335 -1.96 2.64 -47.87
N GLY A 336 -2.33 2.29 -46.63
CA GLY A 336 -2.20 3.15 -45.45
C GLY A 336 -0.88 3.04 -44.69
N SER A 337 -0.03 2.05 -44.96
CA SER A 337 1.26 1.91 -44.27
C SER A 337 2.43 2.16 -45.23
N GLY A 338 3.29 3.12 -44.87
CA GLY A 338 4.50 3.41 -45.60
C GLY A 338 5.49 2.25 -45.50
N THR A 339 6.00 1.83 -46.66
CA THR A 339 7.09 0.88 -46.93
C THR A 339 6.74 -0.62 -46.78
N GLY A 340 6.99 -1.34 -47.88
CA GLY A 340 6.58 -2.72 -48.09
C GLY A 340 7.32 -3.77 -47.24
N GLY A 341 6.59 -4.86 -47.00
CA GLY A 341 7.05 -6.08 -46.32
C GLY A 341 5.98 -6.57 -45.34
N SER A 342 5.30 -7.68 -45.67
CA SER A 342 4.36 -8.47 -44.82
C SER A 342 3.51 -7.71 -43.79
N TYR A 343 2.22 -7.53 -44.06
CA TYR A 343 1.30 -6.80 -43.18
C TYR A 343 0.67 -7.77 -42.17
N GLU A 344 1.12 -7.68 -40.93
CA GLU A 344 0.61 -8.46 -39.80
C GLU A 344 -0.41 -7.62 -39.01
N ILE A 345 -1.69 -7.58 -39.40
CA ILE A 345 -2.72 -6.70 -38.78
C ILE A 345 -2.83 -6.88 -37.25
N PHE A 346 -2.39 -8.03 -36.74
CA PHE A 346 -2.39 -8.39 -35.33
C PHE A 346 -0.99 -8.40 -34.69
N ASN A 347 0.10 -8.27 -35.45
CA ASN A 347 1.46 -8.29 -34.90
C ASN A 347 2.03 -6.87 -34.87
N SER A 348 2.00 -6.27 -33.69
CA SER A 348 2.90 -5.18 -33.37
C SER A 348 3.41 -5.43 -31.97
N TYR A 349 4.72 -5.64 -31.85
CA TYR A 349 5.44 -5.57 -30.57
C TYR A 349 5.20 -4.23 -29.82
N PHE A 350 4.52 -3.24 -30.42
CA PHE A 350 4.18 -1.95 -29.81
C PHE A 350 2.73 -1.44 -30.11
N GLY A 351 1.80 -2.31 -30.51
CA GLY A 351 0.35 -2.05 -30.72
C GLY A 351 -0.09 -1.44 -32.06
N ARG A 352 -1.35 -1.68 -32.50
CA ARG A 352 -1.97 -1.03 -33.69
C ARG A 352 -3.36 -0.45 -33.37
N SER A 353 -3.54 0.84 -33.66
CA SER A 353 -4.66 1.66 -33.17
C SER A 353 -5.99 1.55 -33.92
N PHE A 354 -6.73 0.46 -33.69
CA PHE A 354 -8.19 0.56 -33.83
C PHE A 354 -8.75 1.21 -32.55
N SER A 355 -9.10 2.50 -32.64
CA SER A 355 -9.98 3.10 -31.64
C SER A 355 -11.28 2.33 -31.63
N LEU A 356 -11.89 2.16 -30.45
CA LEU A 356 -13.16 1.44 -30.26
C LEU A 356 -14.29 1.92 -31.18
N PHE A 357 -14.14 3.09 -31.82
CA PHE A 357 -15.19 3.74 -32.57
C PHE A 357 -14.68 4.22 -33.94
N PRO A 358 -15.38 3.89 -35.06
CA PRO A 358 -15.13 4.46 -36.38
C PRO A 358 -15.23 5.98 -36.52
N CYS A 359 -15.92 6.68 -35.62
CA CYS A 359 -16.42 8.05 -35.83
C CYS A 359 -16.39 9.02 -34.61
N GLY A 360 -15.44 8.90 -33.66
CA GLY A 360 -15.54 9.52 -32.32
C GLY A 360 -14.22 10.16 -31.93
N ILE A 361 -14.27 11.42 -31.49
CA ILE A 361 -13.17 12.41 -31.34
C ILE A 361 -11.76 11.80 -31.46
N GLY A 362 -11.25 11.77 -32.70
CA GLY A 362 -9.97 11.18 -33.10
C GLY A 362 -10.19 9.98 -34.02
N CYS A 363 -9.92 10.15 -35.32
CA CYS A 363 -10.14 9.15 -36.37
C CYS A 363 -9.64 7.74 -36.03
N VAL A 364 -10.15 6.70 -36.70
CA VAL A 364 -9.49 5.37 -36.65
C VAL A 364 -8.10 5.50 -37.23
N TYR A 365 -7.10 4.96 -36.55
CA TYR A 365 -5.71 5.32 -36.78
C TYR A 365 -4.87 4.06 -37.01
N ALA A 366 -4.65 3.66 -38.25
CA ALA A 366 -3.67 2.60 -38.52
C ALA A 366 -2.26 3.13 -38.21
N GLY A 367 -1.56 2.55 -37.22
CA GLY A 367 -0.17 2.88 -36.86
C GLY A 367 0.06 3.11 -35.35
N GLY A 368 1.21 2.66 -34.85
CA GLY A 368 1.71 2.94 -33.51
C GLY A 368 2.75 4.07 -33.55
N GLY A 369 2.41 5.24 -33.00
CA GLY A 369 3.32 6.39 -32.85
C GLY A 369 3.43 7.31 -34.09
N LYS A 370 3.45 8.64 -33.83
CA LYS A 370 3.72 9.81 -34.72
C LYS A 370 3.18 9.85 -36.17
N GLY A 371 2.44 8.86 -36.63
CA GLY A 371 1.81 8.83 -37.94
C GLY A 371 0.65 7.87 -37.89
N CYS A 372 -0.56 8.41 -37.88
CA CYS A 372 -1.76 7.63 -37.87
C CYS A 372 -2.57 7.91 -39.14
N VAL A 373 -2.94 6.88 -39.89
CA VAL A 373 -3.74 7.03 -41.12
C VAL A 373 -5.20 6.72 -40.84
N GLY A 374 -6.08 7.66 -41.22
CA GLY A 374 -7.53 7.51 -41.18
C GLY A 374 -8.01 6.41 -42.11
N LEU A 375 -8.79 5.43 -41.62
CA LEU A 375 -9.50 4.52 -42.52
C LEU A 375 -10.59 5.29 -43.29
N PRO A 376 -10.82 4.98 -44.57
CA PRO A 376 -11.88 5.58 -45.35
C PRO A 376 -13.28 5.36 -44.72
N PRO A 377 -14.18 6.36 -44.72
CA PRO A 377 -15.54 6.25 -44.16
C PRO A 377 -16.35 5.06 -44.70
N GLU A 378 -16.12 4.69 -45.95
CA GLU A 378 -16.75 3.58 -46.66
C GLU A 378 -16.34 2.19 -46.17
N CYS A 379 -15.20 2.06 -45.49
CA CYS A 379 -14.81 0.83 -44.79
C CYS A 379 -15.77 0.53 -43.62
N PHE A 380 -16.54 1.52 -43.17
CA PHE A 380 -17.43 1.41 -42.03
C PHE A 380 -18.89 1.22 -42.45
N LYS A 381 -19.31 -0.02 -42.68
CA LYS A 381 -20.75 -0.32 -42.70
C LYS A 381 -21.32 -0.08 -41.30
N LYS A 382 -22.38 0.71 -41.16
CA LYS A 382 -23.01 0.90 -39.85
C LYS A 382 -23.58 -0.42 -39.33
N ASN A 383 -23.16 -0.85 -38.15
CA ASN A 383 -23.80 -1.93 -37.41
C ASN A 383 -24.41 -1.33 -36.15
N LYS A 384 -25.74 -1.22 -36.13
CA LYS A 384 -26.43 -0.52 -35.05
C LYS A 384 -26.17 -1.15 -33.67
N ASP A 385 -26.19 -2.47 -33.56
CA ASP A 385 -25.99 -3.16 -32.27
C ASP A 385 -24.56 -2.96 -31.73
N LEU A 386 -23.56 -2.98 -32.63
CA LEU A 386 -22.17 -2.80 -32.27
C LEU A 386 -21.83 -1.31 -32.00
N GLU A 387 -22.47 -0.39 -32.73
CA GLU A 387 -22.43 1.06 -32.44
C GLU A 387 -23.01 1.34 -31.05
N GLU A 388 -24.20 0.81 -30.75
CA GLU A 388 -24.85 0.98 -29.43
C GLU A 388 -24.00 0.43 -28.28
N GLU A 389 -23.42 -0.77 -28.42
CA GLU A 389 -22.48 -1.33 -27.43
C GLU A 389 -21.25 -0.45 -27.23
N THR A 390 -20.70 0.08 -28.32
CA THR A 390 -19.52 0.94 -28.26
C THR A 390 -19.84 2.29 -27.61
N GLU A 391 -20.97 2.90 -27.97
CA GLU A 391 -21.43 4.15 -27.35
C GLU A 391 -21.69 3.95 -25.86
N SER A 392 -22.25 2.81 -25.46
CA SER A 392 -22.43 2.45 -24.05
C SER A 392 -21.10 2.48 -23.31
N ILE A 393 -20.08 1.76 -23.80
CA ILE A 393 -18.72 1.75 -23.21
C ILE A 393 -18.09 3.15 -23.15
N ILE A 394 -18.26 3.96 -24.21
CA ILE A 394 -17.73 5.33 -24.27
C ILE A 394 -18.39 6.23 -23.22
N ASN A 395 -19.65 5.96 -22.87
CA ASN A 395 -20.38 6.75 -21.88
C ASN A 395 -20.14 6.25 -20.44
N THR A 396 -19.99 4.95 -20.21
CA THR A 396 -19.80 4.34 -18.89
C THR A 396 -18.37 4.48 -18.38
N LEU A 397 -17.37 4.18 -19.21
CA LEU A 397 -15.98 4.08 -18.77
C LEU A 397 -15.40 5.41 -18.25
N PRO A 398 -15.63 6.59 -18.89
CA PRO A 398 -15.23 7.87 -18.32
C PRO A 398 -15.82 8.13 -16.93
N GLU A 399 -17.06 7.70 -16.67
CA GLU A 399 -17.72 7.89 -15.38
C GLU A 399 -17.05 7.04 -14.29
N PHE A 400 -16.75 5.76 -14.56
CA PHE A 400 -15.96 4.94 -13.64
C PHE A 400 -14.58 5.56 -13.37
N ILE A 401 -13.89 6.07 -14.40
CA ILE A 401 -12.59 6.72 -14.21
C ILE A 401 -12.74 8.01 -13.39
N ARG A 402 -13.79 8.79 -13.62
CA ARG A 402 -14.08 10.03 -12.86
C ARG A 402 -14.34 9.71 -11.40
N GLU A 403 -15.17 8.74 -11.12
CA GLU A 403 -15.49 8.26 -9.78
C GLU A 403 -14.24 7.71 -9.07
N LEU A 404 -13.43 6.90 -9.76
CA LEU A 404 -12.17 6.40 -9.22
C LEU A 404 -11.21 7.52 -8.88
N ARG A 405 -11.09 8.54 -9.75
CA ARG A 405 -10.27 9.74 -9.46
C ARG A 405 -10.78 10.49 -8.22
N VAL A 406 -12.09 10.59 -8.02
CA VAL A 406 -12.68 11.23 -6.83
C VAL A 406 -12.32 10.41 -5.60
N ASN A 407 -12.57 9.10 -5.60
CA ASN A 407 -12.21 8.21 -4.49
C ASN A 407 -10.71 8.33 -4.16
N ILE A 408 -9.81 8.28 -5.16
CA ILE A 408 -8.37 8.42 -4.92
C ILE A 408 -8.04 9.78 -4.27
N LYS A 409 -8.67 10.88 -4.71
CA LYS A 409 -8.45 12.21 -4.11
C LYS A 409 -8.95 12.28 -2.68
N GLU A 410 -10.13 11.76 -2.40
CA GLU A 410 -10.69 11.70 -1.03
C GLU A 410 -9.77 10.89 -0.12
N GLN A 411 -9.28 9.73 -0.58
CA GLN A 411 -8.33 8.93 0.18
C GLN A 411 -6.97 9.62 0.37
N LEU A 412 -6.51 10.42 -0.61
CA LEU A 412 -5.33 11.27 -0.47
C LEU A 412 -5.51 12.34 0.60
N GLU A 413 -6.66 13.01 0.63
CA GLU A 413 -7.01 14.03 1.64
C GLU A 413 -7.14 13.44 3.04
N LEU A 414 -7.66 12.22 3.13
CA LEU A 414 -7.69 11.39 4.34
C LEU A 414 -6.34 10.74 4.66
N TYR A 415 -5.31 11.02 3.86
CA TYR A 415 -3.94 10.58 4.11
C TYR A 415 -3.73 9.05 4.05
N ASN A 416 -4.65 8.32 3.41
CA ASN A 416 -4.66 6.87 3.21
C ASN A 416 -3.78 6.44 2.02
N ILE A 417 -2.47 6.72 2.10
CA ILE A 417 -1.54 6.57 0.98
C ILE A 417 -1.45 5.12 0.45
N SER A 418 -1.50 4.09 1.29
CA SER A 418 -1.44 2.71 0.77
C SER A 418 -2.73 2.24 0.13
N LEU A 419 -3.89 2.72 0.57
CA LEU A 419 -5.13 2.45 -0.14
C LEU A 419 -5.11 3.15 -1.50
N VAL A 420 -4.72 4.42 -1.55
CA VAL A 420 -4.47 5.14 -2.82
C VAL A 420 -3.54 4.35 -3.73
N TRP A 421 -2.47 3.80 -3.16
CA TRP A 421 -1.52 2.99 -3.90
C TRP A 421 -2.12 1.71 -4.45
N GLU A 422 -2.88 0.99 -3.64
CA GLU A 422 -3.59 -0.21 -4.04
C GLU A 422 -4.62 0.09 -5.13
N MET A 423 -5.40 1.17 -5.01
CA MET A 423 -6.35 1.61 -6.04
C MET A 423 -5.65 1.94 -7.37
N ILE A 424 -4.51 2.63 -7.32
CA ILE A 424 -3.72 2.90 -8.53
C ILE A 424 -3.24 1.58 -9.15
N GLN A 425 -2.65 0.67 -8.36
CA GLN A 425 -2.18 -0.62 -8.85
C GLN A 425 -3.32 -1.50 -9.39
N ASN A 426 -4.49 -1.49 -8.77
CA ASN A 426 -5.69 -2.18 -9.22
C ASN A 426 -6.15 -1.68 -10.60
N TYR A 427 -6.26 -0.36 -10.77
CA TYR A 427 -6.60 0.24 -12.05
C TYR A 427 -5.60 -0.13 -13.14
N TYR A 428 -4.31 0.01 -12.82
CA TYR A 428 -3.20 -0.25 -13.74
C TYR A 428 -3.13 -1.78 -14.06
N TRP A 429 -3.44 -2.67 -13.11
CA TRP A 429 -3.58 -4.12 -13.32
C TRP A 429 -4.67 -4.50 -14.32
N ILE A 430 -5.90 -4.01 -14.10
CA ILE A 430 -7.04 -4.31 -14.97
C ILE A 430 -6.78 -3.77 -16.38
N LYS A 431 -6.28 -2.54 -16.47
CA LYS A 431 -6.08 -1.83 -17.73
C LYS A 431 -5.01 -2.50 -18.59
N PHE A 432 -3.85 -2.86 -18.02
CA PHE A 432 -2.74 -3.41 -18.79
C PHE A 432 -1.88 -4.41 -18.01
N GLY A 433 -1.91 -4.46 -16.67
CA GLY A 433 -0.99 -5.32 -15.91
C GLY A 433 -1.13 -6.81 -16.25
N MET A 434 -2.32 -7.28 -16.61
CA MET A 434 -2.49 -8.63 -17.16
C MET A 434 -1.82 -8.82 -18.53
N HIS A 435 -1.83 -7.82 -19.41
CA HIS A 435 -1.08 -7.87 -20.68
C HIS A 435 0.42 -7.90 -20.42
N GLU A 436 0.93 -6.97 -19.61
CA GLU A 436 2.36 -6.91 -19.28
C GLU A 436 2.82 -8.23 -18.65
N TYR A 437 2.03 -8.76 -17.71
CA TYR A 437 2.40 -9.95 -16.95
C TYR A 437 2.15 -11.28 -17.67
N ILE A 438 1.19 -11.39 -18.59
CA ILE A 438 0.88 -12.66 -19.26
C ILE A 438 1.39 -12.68 -20.70
N PHE A 439 1.47 -11.53 -21.37
CA PHE A 439 1.82 -11.44 -22.79
C PHE A 439 3.24 -10.91 -23.02
N ASP A 440 3.63 -9.81 -22.36
CA ASP A 440 4.96 -9.19 -22.49
C ASP A 440 5.95 -9.63 -21.40
N ILE A 441 5.89 -10.91 -21.01
CA ILE A 441 6.74 -11.42 -19.92
C ILE A 441 8.21 -11.27 -20.29
N SER A 442 8.83 -10.23 -19.73
CA SER A 442 10.27 -10.01 -19.80
C SER A 442 10.80 -9.87 -18.38
N PHE A 443 11.35 -10.96 -17.85
CA PHE A 443 12.08 -10.94 -16.59
C PHE A 443 13.50 -10.44 -16.84
N ASP A 444 13.68 -9.14 -17.10
CA ASP A 444 15.03 -8.57 -17.12
C ASP A 444 15.44 -8.11 -15.72
N PRO A 445 16.35 -8.83 -15.03
CA PRO A 445 16.93 -8.39 -13.76
C PRO A 445 17.66 -7.04 -13.87
N ASN A 446 18.15 -6.64 -15.06
CA ASN A 446 19.10 -5.55 -15.25
C ASN A 446 18.48 -4.19 -15.61
N THR A 447 17.22 -4.11 -16.03
CA THR A 447 16.52 -2.83 -16.30
C THR A 447 15.96 -2.16 -15.04
N ALA A 448 16.16 -2.76 -13.86
CA ALA A 448 15.62 -2.31 -12.58
C ALA A 448 16.23 -1.01 -12.02
N ASP A 449 17.32 -0.51 -12.61
CA ASP A 449 18.06 0.64 -12.10
C ASP A 449 17.84 1.95 -12.89
N ALA A 450 16.94 1.98 -13.87
CA ALA A 450 16.64 3.22 -14.61
C ALA A 450 15.99 4.30 -13.71
N GLU A 451 16.46 5.55 -13.83
CA GLU A 451 15.94 6.75 -13.16
C GLU A 451 14.49 7.07 -13.57
N ILE A 452 13.71 7.58 -12.62
CA ILE A 452 12.27 7.79 -12.76
C ILE A 452 12.03 9.24 -13.20
N THR A 453 11.37 9.43 -14.35
CA THR A 453 11.06 10.77 -14.91
C THR A 453 9.54 11.03 -14.96
N GLU A 454 9.10 12.29 -15.07
CA GLU A 454 7.67 12.67 -15.07
C GLU A 454 6.85 12.01 -16.21
N ASP A 455 7.49 11.58 -17.30
CA ASP A 455 6.82 10.90 -18.41
C ASP A 455 6.63 9.38 -18.20
N THR A 456 7.21 8.81 -17.14
CA THR A 456 7.32 7.35 -16.88
C THR A 456 6.45 6.85 -15.73
N ILE A 457 5.43 7.60 -15.27
CA ILE A 457 4.59 7.18 -14.12
C ILE A 457 3.91 5.83 -14.38
N ARG A 458 3.52 5.53 -15.64
CA ARG A 458 3.06 4.19 -16.06
C ARG A 458 4.14 3.15 -15.75
N ASP A 459 5.33 3.37 -16.27
CA ASP A 459 6.47 2.45 -16.15
C ASP A 459 6.87 2.26 -14.69
N TYR A 460 6.70 3.30 -13.86
CA TYR A 460 6.89 3.21 -12.42
C TYR A 460 5.86 2.32 -11.73
N VAL A 461 4.57 2.48 -12.05
CA VAL A 461 3.51 1.65 -11.49
C VAL A 461 3.71 0.20 -11.95
N ILE A 462 3.99 -0.03 -13.23
CA ILE A 462 4.33 -1.35 -13.79
C ILE A 462 5.55 -1.95 -13.07
N LYS A 463 6.65 -1.20 -12.95
CA LYS A 463 7.87 -1.61 -12.23
C LYS A 463 7.58 -1.96 -10.77
N SER A 464 6.71 -1.20 -10.11
CA SER A 464 6.30 -1.50 -8.73
C SER A 464 5.48 -2.77 -8.60
N MET A 465 4.65 -3.09 -9.61
CA MET A 465 3.87 -4.31 -9.67
C MET A 465 4.81 -5.51 -9.87
N TYR A 466 5.79 -5.37 -10.75
CA TYR A 466 6.85 -6.38 -10.94
C TYR A 466 7.73 -6.57 -9.72
N HIS A 467 8.19 -5.52 -9.04
CA HIS A 467 9.01 -5.67 -7.83
C HIS A 467 8.23 -6.24 -6.65
N LYS A 468 6.89 -6.13 -6.65
CA LYS A 468 6.05 -6.89 -5.72
C LYS A 468 6.01 -8.38 -6.06
N ILE A 469 6.34 -8.79 -7.29
CA ILE A 469 6.40 -10.19 -7.71
C ILE A 469 7.83 -10.75 -7.54
N ASP A 470 8.85 -9.98 -7.95
CA ASP A 470 10.28 -10.29 -7.82
C ASP A 470 10.91 -9.52 -6.63
N LEU A 471 11.06 -10.22 -5.51
CA LEU A 471 11.57 -9.69 -4.24
C LEU A 471 13.08 -9.38 -4.24
N SER A 472 13.81 -9.71 -5.32
CA SER A 472 15.25 -9.41 -5.41
C SER A 472 15.53 -7.91 -5.55
N LYS A 473 14.51 -7.09 -5.84
CA LYS A 473 14.61 -5.66 -6.14
C LYS A 473 13.77 -4.81 -5.19
N LYS A 474 14.26 -3.61 -4.83
CA LYS A 474 13.50 -2.66 -3.99
C LYS A 474 12.27 -2.16 -4.72
N THR A 475 11.08 -2.37 -4.16
CA THR A 475 9.84 -1.81 -4.71
C THR A 475 9.89 -0.28 -4.66
N PRO A 476 9.71 0.44 -5.78
CA PRO A 476 9.62 1.88 -5.78
C PRO A 476 8.31 2.29 -5.08
N ASN A 477 8.42 3.00 -3.96
CA ASN A 477 7.27 3.39 -3.12
C ASN A 477 7.20 4.89 -2.83
N LYS A 478 7.85 5.71 -3.66
CA LYS A 478 7.97 7.16 -3.45
C LYS A 478 7.13 7.91 -4.48
N PHE A 479 5.89 8.21 -4.11
CA PHE A 479 5.16 9.33 -4.70
C PHE A 479 4.87 10.35 -3.61
N SER A 480 5.07 11.63 -3.91
CA SER A 480 4.44 12.68 -3.12
C SER A 480 2.96 12.76 -3.47
N ALA A 481 2.12 13.29 -2.56
CA ALA A 481 0.72 13.58 -2.88
C ALA A 481 0.60 14.43 -4.17
N GLN A 482 1.56 15.32 -4.41
CA GLN A 482 1.62 16.18 -5.59
C GLN A 482 1.86 15.40 -6.89
N ASP A 483 2.67 14.34 -6.85
CA ASP A 483 2.89 13.47 -8.01
C ASP A 483 1.62 12.69 -8.36
N ILE A 484 0.87 12.26 -7.34
CA ILE A 484 -0.41 11.57 -7.54
C ILE A 484 -1.45 12.56 -8.10
N TYR A 485 -1.52 13.80 -7.61
CA TYR A 485 -2.39 14.82 -8.19
C TYR A 485 -2.06 15.11 -9.67
N LYS A 486 -0.78 15.16 -10.04
CA LYS A 486 -0.34 15.31 -11.44
C LYS A 486 -0.79 14.10 -12.30
N LEU A 487 -0.60 12.89 -11.80
CA LEU A 487 -1.07 11.65 -12.44
C LEU A 487 -2.57 11.69 -12.72
N LEU A 488 -3.37 12.00 -11.70
CA LEU A 488 -4.84 12.06 -11.79
C LEU A 488 -5.34 13.13 -12.77
N SER A 489 -4.58 14.22 -12.92
CA SER A 489 -4.97 15.35 -13.78
C SER A 489 -4.66 15.12 -15.26
N ASN A 490 -3.53 14.46 -15.58
CA ASN A 490 -3.01 14.40 -16.96
C ASN A 490 -2.95 13.00 -17.59
N LYS A 491 -2.86 11.94 -16.78
CA LYS A 491 -2.43 10.61 -17.26
C LYS A 491 -3.36 9.46 -16.81
N PHE A 492 -4.25 9.69 -15.84
CA PHE A 492 -5.18 8.69 -15.32
C PHE A 492 -6.46 8.57 -16.16
N THR A 493 -6.37 8.15 -17.41
CA THR A 493 -7.51 8.02 -18.33
C THR A 493 -7.51 6.68 -19.06
N TRP A 494 -8.68 6.18 -19.44
CA TRP A 494 -8.80 4.90 -20.14
C TRP A 494 -8.35 4.99 -21.61
N ASN A 495 -8.58 6.14 -22.26
CA ASN A 495 -8.35 6.35 -23.70
C ASN A 495 -6.91 6.76 -24.10
N ARG A 496 -5.99 6.89 -23.14
CA ARG A 496 -4.59 7.27 -23.38
C ARG A 496 -3.65 6.15 -22.93
N TYR A 497 -2.66 5.85 -23.79
CA TYR A 497 -1.53 4.92 -23.53
C TYR A 497 -1.85 3.42 -23.42
N ALA A 498 -2.89 2.89 -24.06
CA ALA A 498 -3.31 1.49 -23.82
C ALA A 498 -3.73 0.71 -25.07
N ILE A 499 -3.49 1.25 -26.25
CA ILE A 499 -4.01 0.67 -27.49
C ILE A 499 -3.46 -0.75 -27.72
N CYS A 500 -2.17 -0.98 -27.44
CA CYS A 500 -1.53 -2.30 -27.54
C CYS A 500 -2.06 -3.34 -26.54
N SER A 501 -2.50 -2.93 -25.35
CA SER A 501 -2.97 -3.91 -24.35
C SER A 501 -4.39 -4.41 -24.63
N TYR A 502 -5.09 -3.82 -25.60
CA TYR A 502 -6.47 -4.17 -25.93
C TYR A 502 -6.59 -5.10 -27.13
N ASP A 503 -5.59 -5.12 -28.00
CA ASP A 503 -5.54 -5.99 -29.19
C ASP A 503 -4.77 -7.29 -28.95
N SER A 504 -3.83 -7.34 -28.00
CA SER A 504 -3.06 -8.55 -27.64
C SER A 504 -3.17 -9.01 -26.18
N GLY A 505 -3.81 -8.24 -25.30
CA GLY A 505 -3.92 -8.56 -23.87
C GLY A 505 -4.97 -9.63 -23.57
N PRO A 506 -4.73 -10.54 -22.62
CA PRO A 506 -5.66 -11.62 -22.33
C PRO A 506 -7.03 -11.09 -21.91
N LEU A 507 -8.06 -11.84 -22.30
CA LEU A 507 -9.46 -11.55 -22.02
C LEU A 507 -9.91 -12.50 -20.91
N GLY A 508 -10.04 -11.96 -19.70
CA GLY A 508 -10.35 -12.73 -18.51
C GLY A 508 -10.66 -11.84 -17.31
N TRP A 509 -11.30 -12.41 -16.31
CA TRP A 509 -11.75 -11.70 -15.10
C TRP A 509 -11.76 -12.65 -13.90
N GLY A 510 -11.89 -12.09 -12.69
CA GLY A 510 -11.91 -12.89 -11.47
C GLY A 510 -13.10 -13.86 -11.43
N LYS A 511 -12.83 -15.11 -11.01
CA LYS A 511 -13.82 -16.19 -10.92
C LYS A 511 -14.91 -15.93 -9.89
N ASP A 512 -14.49 -15.47 -8.72
CA ASP A 512 -15.35 -15.27 -7.54
C ASP A 512 -15.50 -13.77 -7.23
N GLY A 513 -15.73 -12.96 -8.27
CA GLY A 513 -15.77 -11.50 -8.19
C GLY A 513 -14.43 -10.82 -8.47
N TYR A 514 -14.33 -9.54 -8.15
CA TYR A 514 -13.11 -8.76 -8.39
C TYR A 514 -11.96 -9.24 -7.49
N VAL A 515 -10.76 -9.36 -8.07
CA VAL A 515 -9.56 -9.77 -7.34
C VAL A 515 -8.59 -8.58 -7.20
N PRO A 516 -8.32 -8.09 -5.98
CA PRO A 516 -7.36 -7.01 -5.76
C PRO A 516 -5.93 -7.41 -6.15
N PHE A 517 -5.15 -6.44 -6.65
CA PHE A 517 -3.76 -6.66 -7.08
C PHE A 517 -2.87 -7.16 -5.93
N SER A 518 -3.17 -6.80 -4.68
CA SER A 518 -2.48 -7.32 -3.49
C SER A 518 -2.61 -8.85 -3.36
N VAL A 519 -3.79 -9.41 -3.68
CA VAL A 519 -4.05 -10.85 -3.70
C VAL A 519 -3.37 -11.51 -4.90
N ILE A 520 -3.45 -10.89 -6.07
CA ILE A 520 -2.80 -11.34 -7.31
C ILE A 520 -1.30 -11.47 -7.12
N SER A 521 -0.62 -10.38 -6.70
CA SER A 521 0.83 -10.36 -6.50
C SER A 521 1.30 -11.40 -5.48
N LYS A 522 0.53 -11.60 -4.39
CA LYS A 522 0.82 -12.65 -3.41
C LYS A 522 0.71 -14.05 -4.02
N THR A 523 -0.30 -14.29 -4.85
CA THR A 523 -0.53 -15.59 -5.49
C THR A 523 0.56 -15.90 -6.50
N ILE A 524 0.93 -14.92 -7.32
CA ILE A 524 2.05 -15.03 -8.26
C ILE A 524 3.34 -15.35 -7.49
N ARG A 525 3.66 -14.60 -6.43
CA ARG A 525 4.87 -14.85 -5.60
C ARG A 525 4.93 -16.28 -5.08
N GLU A 526 3.83 -16.77 -4.52
CA GLU A 526 3.78 -18.12 -3.98
C GLU A 526 3.93 -19.17 -5.09
N TYR A 527 3.32 -18.94 -6.25
CA TYR A 527 3.49 -19.80 -7.41
C TYR A 527 4.96 -19.84 -7.85
N TYR A 528 5.61 -18.70 -8.03
CA TYR A 528 7.03 -18.62 -8.39
C TYR A 528 7.92 -19.30 -7.35
N ARG A 529 7.65 -19.11 -6.05
CA ARG A 529 8.41 -19.75 -4.97
C ARG A 529 8.38 -21.28 -5.03
N VAL A 530 7.26 -21.85 -5.47
CA VAL A 530 7.06 -23.30 -5.53
C VAL A 530 7.52 -23.87 -6.87
N TYR A 531 7.33 -23.14 -7.96
CA TYR A 531 7.47 -23.64 -9.33
C TYR A 531 8.59 -22.97 -10.13
N SER A 532 9.51 -22.23 -9.50
CA SER A 532 10.62 -21.57 -10.20
C SER A 532 11.45 -22.53 -11.05
N CYS A 533 11.62 -23.77 -10.61
CA CYS A 533 12.36 -24.79 -11.36
C CYS A 533 11.71 -25.11 -12.71
N LEU A 534 10.37 -25.02 -12.83
CA LEU A 534 9.70 -25.24 -14.11
C LEU A 534 10.05 -24.15 -15.13
N LEU A 535 10.28 -22.92 -14.65
CA LEU A 535 10.69 -21.82 -15.50
C LEU A 535 12.16 -22.00 -15.96
N ASP A 536 13.04 -22.47 -15.06
CA ASP A 536 14.41 -22.85 -15.41
C ASP A 536 14.44 -24.00 -16.43
N ASP A 537 13.53 -24.97 -16.28
CA ASP A 537 13.37 -26.09 -17.22
C ASP A 537 12.93 -25.57 -18.60
N ILE A 538 12.00 -24.61 -18.69
CA ILE A 538 11.59 -23.99 -19.97
C ILE A 538 12.80 -23.38 -20.67
N TYR A 539 13.60 -22.56 -19.99
CA TYR A 539 14.76 -21.89 -20.59
C TYR A 539 15.92 -22.82 -20.94
N SER A 540 15.96 -24.02 -20.37
CA SER A 540 17.03 -25.00 -20.61
C SER A 540 16.58 -26.19 -21.46
N ASN A 541 15.32 -26.21 -21.91
CA ASN A 541 14.76 -27.33 -22.65
C ASN A 541 15.29 -27.40 -24.09
N GLU A 542 16.13 -28.40 -24.37
CA GLU A 542 16.66 -28.67 -25.72
C GLU A 542 15.57 -29.10 -26.74
N GLU A 543 14.36 -29.47 -26.29
CA GLU A 543 13.21 -29.78 -27.15
C GLU A 543 12.46 -28.54 -27.65
N ILE A 544 12.67 -27.35 -27.06
CA ILE A 544 12.11 -26.09 -27.56
C ILE A 544 12.99 -25.61 -28.71
N THR A 545 12.44 -25.58 -29.91
CA THR A 545 13.24 -25.39 -31.15
C THR A 545 13.12 -23.99 -31.74
N SER A 546 12.23 -23.15 -31.21
CA SER A 546 12.03 -21.78 -31.67
C SER A 546 11.76 -20.79 -30.53
N PRO A 547 12.11 -19.49 -30.71
CA PRO A 547 11.81 -18.44 -29.73
C PRO A 547 10.31 -18.28 -29.45
N GLU A 548 9.44 -18.57 -30.43
CA GLU A 548 7.99 -18.48 -30.26
C GLU A 548 7.44 -19.57 -29.34
N GLU A 549 7.99 -20.80 -29.42
CA GLU A 549 7.64 -21.89 -28.51
C GLU A 549 8.05 -21.58 -27.07
N GLU A 550 9.24 -20.99 -26.88
CA GLU A 550 9.71 -20.52 -25.57
C GLU A 550 8.80 -19.43 -25.00
N ASP A 551 8.53 -18.38 -25.78
CA ASP A 551 7.65 -17.28 -25.38
C ASP A 551 6.27 -17.80 -24.97
N ASN A 552 5.68 -18.72 -25.75
CA ASN A 552 4.37 -19.28 -25.44
C ASN A 552 4.39 -20.14 -24.16
N ALA A 553 5.46 -20.89 -23.91
CA ALA A 553 5.62 -21.64 -22.66
C ALA A 553 5.75 -20.71 -21.42
N VAL A 554 6.44 -19.59 -21.58
CA VAL A 554 6.57 -18.57 -20.53
C VAL A 554 5.21 -17.89 -20.25
N LYS A 555 4.46 -17.54 -21.30
CA LYS A 555 3.09 -17.01 -21.21
C LYS A 555 2.15 -17.99 -20.50
N ASP A 556 2.30 -19.29 -20.77
CA ASP A 556 1.56 -20.36 -20.11
C ASP A 556 1.87 -20.45 -18.62
N PHE A 557 3.15 -20.41 -18.26
CA PHE A 557 3.58 -20.42 -16.87
C PHE A 557 2.98 -19.25 -16.08
N ALA A 558 2.96 -18.04 -16.66
CA ALA A 558 2.34 -16.88 -16.03
C ALA A 558 0.82 -16.99 -15.92
N ALA A 559 0.12 -17.43 -16.98
CA ALA A 559 -1.32 -17.65 -16.93
C ALA A 559 -1.69 -18.71 -15.88
N ASP A 560 -0.91 -19.78 -15.78
CA ASP A 560 -1.09 -20.85 -14.78
C ASP A 560 -0.94 -20.37 -13.35
N SER A 561 -0.09 -19.36 -13.09
CA SER A 561 0.03 -18.75 -11.77
C SER A 561 -1.26 -18.07 -11.29
N LEU A 562 -2.15 -17.72 -12.22
CA LEU A 562 -3.40 -16.99 -11.96
C LEU A 562 -4.66 -17.81 -12.22
N LYS A 563 -4.56 -19.03 -12.76
CA LYS A 563 -5.71 -19.85 -13.16
C LYS A 563 -6.72 -20.15 -12.05
N ASN A 564 -6.29 -20.11 -10.79
CA ASN A 564 -7.18 -20.31 -9.64
C ASN A 564 -8.00 -19.05 -9.31
N LEU A 565 -7.51 -17.87 -9.70
CA LEU A 565 -8.16 -16.58 -9.44
C LEU A 565 -8.96 -16.09 -10.65
N TYR A 566 -8.46 -16.32 -11.86
CA TYR A 566 -9.01 -15.78 -13.10
C TYR A 566 -9.63 -16.86 -13.98
N ASP A 567 -10.74 -16.51 -14.62
CA ASP A 567 -11.34 -17.24 -15.74
C ASP A 567 -10.87 -16.60 -17.05
N PHE A 568 -9.81 -17.17 -17.64
CA PHE A 568 -9.28 -16.69 -18.92
C PHE A 568 -10.13 -17.25 -20.07
N LYS A 569 -10.89 -16.38 -20.74
CA LYS A 569 -11.67 -16.73 -21.93
C LYS A 569 -10.81 -16.75 -23.18
N ILE A 570 -9.88 -15.81 -23.31
CA ILE A 570 -9.00 -15.70 -24.46
C ILE A 570 -7.58 -15.45 -23.97
N LEU A 571 -6.70 -16.41 -24.24
CA LEU A 571 -5.25 -16.23 -24.19
C LEU A 571 -4.77 -16.16 -25.64
N TYR A 572 -4.33 -14.99 -26.08
CA TYR A 572 -4.09 -14.74 -27.52
C TYR A 572 -3.07 -15.67 -28.14
N HIS A 573 -2.06 -16.11 -27.39
CA HIS A 573 -1.07 -17.08 -27.85
C HIS A 573 -1.59 -18.52 -27.93
N LYS A 574 -2.75 -18.82 -27.33
CA LYS A 574 -3.44 -20.13 -27.43
C LYS A 574 -4.62 -20.12 -28.37
N THR A 575 -5.00 -18.97 -28.89
CA THR A 575 -6.20 -18.84 -29.71
C THR A 575 -5.87 -18.92 -31.19
N PRO A 576 -6.84 -19.26 -32.05
CA PRO A 576 -6.61 -19.37 -33.50
C PRO A 576 -6.22 -18.06 -34.21
N ILE A 577 -5.97 -16.99 -33.45
CA ILE A 577 -5.54 -15.67 -33.89
C ILE A 577 -4.08 -15.39 -33.49
N ALA A 578 -3.28 -16.41 -33.12
CA ALA A 578 -1.92 -16.29 -32.57
C ALA A 578 -0.76 -16.29 -33.58
N ASP A 579 -0.95 -16.75 -34.83
CA ASP A 579 0.15 -17.07 -35.75
C ASP A 579 0.52 -15.91 -36.69
N SER A 580 1.81 -15.79 -37.00
CA SER A 580 2.51 -14.90 -37.96
C SER A 580 1.79 -14.58 -39.30
N ASN A 581 0.80 -15.36 -39.76
CA ASN A 581 -0.04 -15.08 -40.93
C ASN A 581 -1.48 -14.63 -40.59
N TYR A 582 -1.59 -13.90 -39.49
CA TYR A 582 -2.79 -13.45 -38.77
C TYR A 582 -4.07 -13.13 -39.55
N TYR A 583 -4.06 -12.47 -40.72
CA TYR A 583 -5.31 -12.25 -41.47
C TYR A 583 -5.82 -13.51 -42.15
N LYS A 584 -4.91 -14.30 -42.73
CA LYS A 584 -5.27 -15.57 -43.37
C LYS A 584 -5.74 -16.56 -42.32
N ASP A 585 -5.10 -16.60 -41.16
CA ASP A 585 -5.53 -17.45 -40.05
C ASP A 585 -6.82 -16.95 -39.41
N PHE A 586 -6.99 -15.64 -39.23
CA PHE A 586 -8.29 -15.07 -38.83
C PHE A 586 -9.42 -15.47 -39.79
N LEU A 587 -9.19 -15.42 -41.11
CA LEU A 587 -10.16 -15.86 -42.11
C LEU A 587 -10.38 -17.39 -42.08
N LYS A 588 -9.32 -18.17 -41.93
CA LYS A 588 -9.34 -19.64 -41.86
C LYS A 588 -10.10 -20.13 -40.62
N HIS A 589 -9.91 -19.45 -39.49
CA HIS A 589 -10.50 -19.77 -38.19
C HIS A 589 -11.70 -18.89 -37.85
N LYS A 590 -12.30 -18.22 -38.85
CA LYS A 590 -13.39 -17.26 -38.65
C LYS A 590 -14.55 -17.85 -37.83
N GLN A 591 -14.91 -19.11 -38.05
CA GLN A 591 -15.97 -19.76 -37.28
C GLN A 591 -15.60 -19.97 -35.80
N GLU A 592 -14.38 -20.41 -35.51
CA GLU A 592 -13.88 -20.61 -34.15
C GLU A 592 -13.83 -19.28 -33.39
N ILE A 593 -13.38 -18.22 -34.06
CA ILE A 593 -13.36 -16.85 -33.50
C ILE A 593 -14.77 -16.36 -33.22
N ARG A 594 -15.72 -16.63 -34.12
CA ARG A 594 -17.14 -16.31 -33.91
C ARG A 594 -17.69 -17.00 -32.67
N GLU A 595 -17.42 -18.29 -32.50
CA GLU A 595 -17.84 -19.07 -31.33
C GLU A 595 -17.21 -18.53 -30.04
N LEU A 596 -15.92 -18.15 -30.09
CA LEU A 596 -15.22 -17.52 -28.98
C LEU A 596 -15.83 -16.18 -28.57
N ILE A 597 -16.20 -15.34 -29.55
CA ILE A 597 -16.93 -14.07 -29.29
C ILE A 597 -18.26 -14.35 -28.61
N ILE A 598 -19.03 -15.33 -29.09
CA ILE A 598 -20.34 -15.69 -28.55
C ILE A 598 -20.20 -16.18 -27.11
N ASP A 599 -19.28 -17.11 -26.85
CA ASP A 599 -19.04 -17.67 -25.51
C ASP A 599 -18.56 -16.60 -24.52
N THR A 600 -17.61 -15.76 -24.95
CA THR A 600 -17.08 -14.68 -24.12
C THR A 600 -18.17 -13.64 -23.80
N GLN A 601 -18.96 -13.23 -24.79
CA GLN A 601 -20.09 -12.31 -24.57
C GLN A 601 -21.14 -12.92 -23.64
N GLY A 602 -21.49 -14.18 -23.86
CA GLY A 602 -22.44 -14.92 -23.01
C GLY A 602 -21.95 -14.98 -21.57
N SER A 603 -20.66 -15.25 -21.37
CA SER A 603 -20.03 -15.29 -20.05
C SER A 603 -20.03 -13.92 -19.36
N ILE A 604 -19.71 -12.83 -20.07
CA ILE A 604 -19.81 -11.45 -19.51
C ILE A 604 -21.25 -11.13 -19.08
N ASN A 605 -22.23 -11.41 -19.96
CA ASN A 605 -23.63 -11.15 -19.64
C ASN A 605 -24.12 -11.97 -18.44
N LYS A 606 -23.65 -13.21 -18.32
CA LYS A 606 -23.95 -14.09 -17.19
C LYS A 606 -23.41 -13.50 -15.88
N VAL A 607 -22.15 -13.06 -15.86
CA VAL A 607 -21.56 -12.42 -14.67
C VAL A 607 -22.34 -11.17 -14.26
N ILE A 608 -22.68 -10.30 -15.21
CA ILE A 608 -23.47 -9.09 -14.95
C ILE A 608 -24.83 -9.43 -14.30
N GLU A 609 -25.48 -10.49 -14.78
CA GLU A 609 -26.77 -10.92 -14.27
C GLU A 609 -26.68 -11.58 -12.89
N GLU A 610 -25.74 -12.50 -12.71
CA GLU A 610 -25.53 -13.25 -11.46
C GLU A 610 -25.02 -12.38 -10.31
N GLU A 611 -24.16 -11.40 -10.62
CA GLU A 611 -23.60 -10.46 -9.65
C GLU A 611 -24.40 -9.15 -9.54
N HIS A 612 -25.52 -9.02 -10.27
CA HIS A 612 -26.43 -7.87 -10.23
C HIS A 612 -25.74 -6.52 -10.51
N LEU A 613 -24.81 -6.50 -11.47
CA LEU A 613 -24.05 -5.31 -11.83
C LEU A 613 -24.90 -4.33 -12.63
N LEU A 614 -24.69 -3.02 -12.42
CA LEU A 614 -25.38 -1.95 -13.15
C LEU A 614 -24.76 -1.69 -14.53
N LEU A 615 -24.55 -2.75 -15.31
CA LEU A 615 -24.02 -2.71 -16.67
C LEU A 615 -25.07 -3.20 -17.67
N GLU A 616 -25.16 -2.55 -18.84
CA GLU A 616 -26.05 -2.97 -19.92
C GLU A 616 -25.57 -4.30 -20.52
N LYS A 617 -26.47 -5.25 -20.79
CA LYS A 617 -26.12 -6.50 -21.48
C LYS A 617 -26.16 -6.31 -23.00
N HIS A 618 -25.22 -6.91 -23.73
CA HIS A 618 -25.16 -6.82 -25.19
C HIS A 618 -25.20 -8.20 -25.85
N HIS A 619 -25.77 -8.28 -27.04
CA HIS A 619 -26.01 -9.55 -27.75
C HIS A 619 -25.51 -9.52 -29.19
N PHE A 620 -24.59 -8.62 -29.55
CA PHE A 620 -24.03 -8.62 -30.89
C PHE A 620 -23.35 -9.97 -31.17
N ILE A 621 -23.92 -10.70 -32.12
CA ILE A 621 -23.38 -11.96 -32.64
C ILE A 621 -22.93 -11.68 -34.07
N PRO A 622 -21.63 -11.80 -34.37
CA PRO A 622 -21.17 -11.65 -35.74
C PRO A 622 -21.87 -12.65 -36.65
N LYS A 623 -22.40 -12.19 -37.80
CA LYS A 623 -23.14 -13.04 -38.76
C LYS A 623 -22.24 -13.60 -39.85
#